data_AF-A0A5N5T8T7-F1
#
_entry.id   AF-A0A5N5T8T7-F1
#
_cell.length_a   1.000
_cell.length_b   1.000
_cell.length_c   1.000
_cell.angle_alpha   90.00
_cell.angle_beta   90.00
_cell.angle_gamma   90.00
#
_symmetry.space_group_name_H-M   'P 1'
#
loop_
_entity.id
_entity.type
_entity.pdbx_description
1 polymer ?
#
loop_
_entity_poly.entity_id
_entity_poly.type
_entity_poly.pdbx_seq_one_letter_code
_entity_poly.pdbx_strand_id
1 'polypeptide(L)'
;MSYNKWKNVQLLHHQHCFHSSPKHKNTKALEKKSNTGSAVSVEPTFVEITDEYGVRHRLDLKVLAKDDTWGAPSLLVANVSGKSGKALFSQDPSQCITCELKGEQLKKSNESRLEILRHLLSTYMDIEIDSEAKERSQMNLPDYTPALKQKFVEEMKKESKDGLLVRHSLSISFHNKEAQSSIPSRSFLPILLTGYTKEFSTVKYFEELNTSFIGRLVVFCEVLSSTMNVVLGKSPLEDGIAVIAIRQREGRGCTMFSLQLHFSASSNMGQCLPFLQHLMSLAMVTAVTGIPGYKDIPLRLKWPNDIYLNSNTKIGGVIVEASIQGGRVIANLGCGINLSNTNPTSCINAAIREYNAATKAKLAELTYEVLCARIFNQAEYFIKRFQENGADEIIKEYYNYWLHGYE
;
A
#
# COMPACT_ATOMS: atom_id res chain seq x y z
N MET A 1 10.20 -0.82 27.78
CA MET A 1 9.87 0.53 28.28
C MET A 1 8.56 0.46 29.04
N SER A 2 8.45 1.16 30.18
CA SER A 2 7.16 1.36 30.85
C SER A 2 6.50 2.63 30.31
N TYR A 3 5.18 2.62 30.08
CA TYR A 3 4.42 3.82 29.68
C TYR A 3 4.51 4.94 30.72
N ASN A 4 5.03 4.65 31.93
CA ASN A 4 5.36 5.62 32.98
C ASN A 4 6.29 6.76 32.56
N LYS A 5 7.00 6.66 31.41
CA LYS A 5 7.82 7.76 30.88
C LYS A 5 6.98 8.91 30.31
N TRP A 6 5.77 8.64 29.84
CA TRP A 6 4.84 9.63 29.30
C TRP A 6 3.83 10.02 30.39
N LYS A 7 4.26 10.87 31.33
CA LYS A 7 3.40 11.37 32.42
C LYS A 7 2.56 12.55 31.94
N ASN A 8 1.33 12.68 32.44
CA ASN A 8 0.42 13.80 32.17
C ASN A 8 0.09 14.02 30.68
N VAL A 9 0.12 12.96 29.86
CA VAL A 9 -0.29 13.06 28.45
C VAL A 9 -1.80 13.15 28.39
N GLN A 10 -2.31 14.28 27.88
CA GLN A 10 -3.74 14.43 27.70
C GLN A 10 -4.23 13.52 26.58
N LEU A 11 -4.96 12.48 26.98
CA LEU A 11 -5.76 11.64 26.10
C LEU A 11 -7.24 12.03 26.26
N LEU A 12 -8.02 11.88 25.19
CA LEU A 12 -9.47 12.08 25.28
C LEU A 12 -10.08 10.95 26.10
N HIS A 13 -10.68 11.28 27.24
CA HIS A 13 -11.51 10.36 28.04
C HIS A 13 -12.89 10.97 28.23
N HIS A 14 -13.95 10.16 28.05
CA HIS A 14 -15.32 10.61 28.30
C HIS A 14 -15.58 10.62 29.80
N GLN A 15 -16.25 11.65 30.34
CA GLN A 15 -16.59 11.73 31.76
C GLN A 15 -17.54 10.59 32.22
N HIS A 16 -18.22 9.95 31.28
CA HIS A 16 -19.02 8.74 31.50
C HIS A 16 -18.35 7.54 30.80
N CYS A 17 -17.16 7.13 31.24
CA CYS A 17 -16.68 5.79 30.93
C CYS A 17 -17.53 4.80 31.74
N PHE A 18 -18.25 3.91 31.06
CA PHE A 18 -19.01 2.84 31.70
C PHE A 18 -18.03 1.90 32.41
N HIS A 19 -17.91 2.07 33.72
CA HIS A 19 -17.23 1.09 34.56
C HIS A 19 -18.16 -0.11 34.70
N SER A 20 -17.62 -1.31 34.47
CA SER A 20 -18.29 -2.51 34.97
C SER A 20 -18.33 -2.38 36.49
N SER A 21 -19.51 -2.08 37.06
CA SER A 21 -19.68 -2.10 38.52
C SER A 21 -19.21 -3.47 39.03
N PRO A 22 -18.47 -3.55 40.15
CA PRO A 22 -18.17 -4.83 40.77
C PRO A 22 -19.49 -5.55 40.95
N LYS A 23 -19.66 -6.73 40.33
CA LYS A 23 -20.87 -7.55 40.50
C LYS A 23 -21.13 -7.66 42.00
N HIS A 24 -22.23 -7.06 42.48
CA HIS A 24 -22.72 -7.28 43.83
C HIS A 24 -22.91 -8.79 44.00
N LYS A 25 -21.96 -9.46 44.65
CA LYS A 25 -22.26 -10.75 45.26
C LYS A 25 -23.26 -10.44 46.38
N ASN A 26 -24.48 -10.95 46.19
CA ASN A 26 -25.57 -11.06 47.15
C ASN A 26 -25.33 -10.37 48.50
N THR A 27 -26.04 -9.26 48.70
CA THR A 27 -26.33 -8.68 50.00
C THR A 27 -27.02 -9.72 50.89
N LYS A 28 -26.23 -10.41 51.73
CA LYS A 28 -26.59 -10.96 53.06
C LYS A 28 -25.43 -11.78 53.63
N ALA A 29 -24.31 -11.12 53.94
CA ALA A 29 -23.38 -11.52 54.99
C ALA A 29 -22.21 -10.53 55.00
N LEU A 30 -22.01 -9.88 56.16
CA LEU A 30 -20.87 -9.05 56.59
C LEU A 30 -21.29 -7.62 56.95
N GLU A 31 -22.08 -7.53 58.02
CA GLU A 31 -21.88 -6.45 58.97
C GLU A 31 -20.50 -6.61 59.64
N LYS A 32 -19.85 -5.46 59.87
CA LYS A 32 -18.67 -5.23 60.72
C LYS A 32 -17.36 -5.89 60.27
N LYS A 33 -16.52 -5.08 59.61
CA LYS A 33 -15.24 -4.64 60.18
C LYS A 33 -14.64 -3.53 59.30
N SER A 34 -14.51 -2.36 59.90
CA SER A 34 -13.55 -1.34 59.48
C SER A 34 -12.14 -1.93 59.55
N ASN A 35 -11.45 -2.02 58.43
CA ASN A 35 -9.99 -1.96 58.38
C ASN A 35 -9.57 -1.56 56.96
N THR A 36 -8.65 -0.60 56.93
CA THR A 36 -7.89 -0.13 55.78
C THR A 36 -7.41 -1.28 54.91
N GLY A 37 -7.94 -1.37 53.70
CA GLY A 37 -7.49 -2.30 52.67
C GLY A 37 -7.94 -1.76 51.33
N SER A 38 -6.99 -1.32 50.51
CA SER A 38 -7.18 -0.97 49.12
C SER A 38 -7.97 -2.08 48.42
N ALA A 39 -9.08 -1.73 47.76
CA ALA A 39 -9.81 -2.65 46.91
C ALA A 39 -8.84 -3.12 45.80
N VAL A 40 -8.39 -4.38 45.90
CA VAL A 40 -7.61 -5.02 44.84
C VAL A 40 -8.55 -5.21 43.66
N SER A 41 -8.52 -4.26 42.73
CA SER A 41 -9.07 -4.46 41.38
C SER A 41 -8.23 -5.56 40.75
N VAL A 42 -8.78 -6.78 40.70
CA VAL A 42 -8.16 -7.87 39.93
C VAL A 42 -8.40 -7.53 38.47
N GLU A 43 -7.37 -6.98 37.83
CA GLU A 43 -7.41 -6.67 36.42
C GLU A 43 -7.60 -7.97 35.63
N PRO A 44 -8.55 -8.03 34.67
CA PRO A 44 -8.74 -9.22 33.88
C PRO A 44 -7.47 -9.47 33.06
N THR A 45 -6.81 -10.59 33.32
CA THR A 45 -5.62 -11.05 32.59
C THR A 45 -5.98 -11.77 31.29
N PHE A 46 -7.25 -12.15 31.13
CA PHE A 46 -7.79 -12.72 29.89
C PHE A 46 -9.29 -12.47 29.77
N VAL A 47 -9.82 -12.64 28.55
CA VAL A 47 -11.25 -12.72 28.27
C VAL A 47 -11.52 -13.88 27.31
N GLU A 48 -12.64 -14.56 27.48
CA GLU A 48 -13.13 -15.57 26.54
C GLU A 48 -14.25 -14.98 25.69
N ILE A 49 -14.12 -15.07 24.37
CA ILE A 49 -15.11 -14.62 23.40
C ILE A 49 -15.51 -15.80 22.52
N THR A 50 -16.73 -15.76 21.98
CA THR A 50 -17.21 -16.76 21.01
C THR A 50 -17.46 -16.06 19.69
N ASP A 51 -16.94 -16.60 18.59
CA ASP A 51 -17.19 -16.04 17.25
C ASP A 51 -18.57 -16.40 16.71
N GLU A 52 -18.91 -15.87 15.53
CA GLU A 52 -20.20 -16.10 14.85
C GLU A 52 -20.44 -17.58 14.48
N TYR A 53 -19.39 -18.40 14.46
CA TYR A 53 -19.45 -19.84 14.19
C TYR A 53 -19.51 -20.69 15.48
N GLY A 54 -19.58 -20.06 16.65
CA GLY A 54 -19.64 -20.75 17.94
C GLY A 54 -18.28 -21.21 18.48
N VAL A 55 -17.16 -20.82 17.85
CA VAL A 55 -15.82 -21.19 18.29
C VAL A 55 -15.39 -20.27 19.42
N ARG A 56 -14.94 -20.85 20.54
CA ARG A 56 -14.40 -20.08 21.67
C ARG A 56 -12.95 -19.70 21.44
N HIS A 57 -12.63 -18.43 21.69
CA HIS A 57 -11.29 -17.88 21.65
C HIS A 57 -10.96 -17.25 23.00
N ARG A 58 -9.74 -17.51 23.47
CA ARG A 58 -9.18 -16.84 24.66
C ARG A 58 -8.26 -15.72 24.20
N LEU A 59 -8.49 -14.53 24.74
CA LEU A 59 -7.65 -13.35 24.53
C LEU A 59 -6.91 -13.05 25.83
N ASP A 60 -5.60 -13.23 25.85
CA ASP A 60 -4.76 -12.80 26.98
C ASP A 60 -4.55 -11.28 26.91
N LEU A 61 -4.86 -10.60 28.00
CA LEU A 61 -4.88 -9.14 28.10
C LEU A 61 -3.67 -8.62 28.87
N LYS A 62 -3.08 -7.52 28.37
CA LYS A 62 -2.04 -6.77 29.09
C LYS A 62 -2.38 -5.29 29.07
N VAL A 63 -2.57 -4.72 30.27
CA VAL A 63 -2.75 -3.29 30.47
C VAL A 63 -1.42 -2.58 30.20
N LEU A 64 -1.43 -1.63 29.27
CA LEU A 64 -0.25 -0.86 28.88
C LEU A 64 -0.22 0.50 29.58
N ALA A 65 -1.37 1.15 29.72
CA ALA A 65 -1.52 2.42 30.41
C ALA A 65 -2.88 2.49 31.11
N LYS A 66 -2.95 3.30 32.16
CA LYS A 66 -4.15 3.56 32.96
C LYS A 66 -4.40 5.06 33.03
N ASP A 67 -5.65 5.44 33.25
CA ASP A 67 -5.99 6.83 33.50
C ASP A 67 -5.62 7.24 34.94
N ASP A 68 -5.27 8.50 35.13
CA ASP A 68 -4.85 9.03 36.44
C ASP A 68 -6.05 9.33 37.38
N THR A 69 -7.29 9.30 36.88
CA THR A 69 -8.48 9.68 37.65
C THR A 69 -9.03 8.50 38.46
N TRP A 70 -9.12 7.33 37.84
CA TRP A 70 -9.75 6.13 38.39
C TRP A 70 -8.85 4.89 38.30
N GLY A 71 -7.69 5.00 37.64
CA GLY A 71 -6.78 3.87 37.42
C GLY A 71 -7.34 2.82 36.45
N ALA A 72 -8.34 3.18 35.63
CA ALA A 72 -8.91 2.25 34.67
C ALA A 72 -7.96 2.06 33.47
N PRO A 73 -7.94 0.87 32.84
CA PRO A 73 -7.11 0.64 31.66
C PRO A 73 -7.50 1.55 30.48
N SER A 74 -6.60 2.44 30.07
CA SER A 74 -6.77 3.34 28.91
C SER A 74 -6.21 2.75 27.62
N LEU A 75 -5.15 1.95 27.74
CA LEU A 75 -4.51 1.23 26.63
C LEU A 75 -4.32 -0.23 27.03
N LEU A 76 -4.78 -1.15 26.18
CA LEU A 76 -4.68 -2.59 26.38
C LEU A 76 -4.20 -3.24 25.10
N VAL A 77 -3.34 -4.25 25.22
CA VAL A 77 -3.08 -5.20 24.14
C VAL A 77 -3.71 -6.54 24.48
N ALA A 78 -4.36 -7.15 23.50
CA ALA A 78 -4.92 -8.48 23.58
C ALA A 78 -4.21 -9.39 22.57
N ASN A 79 -3.80 -10.57 23.01
CA ASN A 79 -3.23 -11.61 22.15
C ASN A 79 -4.14 -12.83 22.19
N VAL A 80 -4.44 -13.41 21.02
CA VAL A 80 -5.18 -14.65 20.96
C VAL A 80 -4.29 -15.79 21.45
N SER A 81 -4.67 -16.47 22.53
CA SER A 81 -3.86 -17.55 23.11
C SER A 81 -3.63 -18.66 22.07
N GLY A 82 -2.36 -19.00 21.82
CA GLY A 82 -1.98 -20.05 20.87
C GLY A 82 -2.16 -19.69 19.38
N LYS A 83 -2.48 -18.44 19.04
CA LYS A 83 -2.54 -17.93 17.65
C LYS A 83 -1.73 -16.64 17.51
N SER A 84 -1.52 -16.18 16.28
CA SER A 84 -0.78 -14.95 15.97
C SER A 84 -1.63 -13.66 16.05
N GLY A 85 -2.92 -13.76 16.36
CA GLY A 85 -3.82 -12.62 16.39
C GLY A 85 -3.49 -11.65 17.53
N LYS A 86 -3.32 -10.36 17.18
CA LYS A 86 -3.06 -9.28 18.14
C LYS A 86 -4.10 -8.17 17.93
N ALA A 87 -4.56 -7.57 19.01
CA ALA A 87 -5.43 -6.40 18.98
C ALA A 87 -4.96 -5.37 19.98
N LEU A 88 -5.01 -4.10 19.58
CA LEU A 88 -4.75 -2.97 20.46
C LEU A 88 -6.05 -2.22 20.70
N PHE A 89 -6.41 -2.05 21.97
CA PHE A 89 -7.58 -1.29 22.39
C PHE A 89 -7.13 0.01 23.04
N SER A 90 -7.73 1.10 22.57
CA SER A 90 -7.70 2.39 23.23
C SER A 90 -9.12 2.79 23.55
N GLN A 91 -9.34 3.41 24.70
CA GLN A 91 -10.60 4.11 24.93
C GLN A 91 -10.63 5.34 24.01
N ASP A 92 -11.55 5.36 23.04
CA ASP A 92 -11.77 6.50 22.12
C ASP A 92 -13.21 7.01 22.26
N PRO A 93 -13.43 8.26 22.69
CA PRO A 93 -14.75 8.87 22.69
C PRO A 93 -15.05 9.45 21.30
N SER A 94 -15.39 8.58 20.36
CA SER A 94 -15.76 8.94 18.98
C SER A 94 -16.91 9.97 18.89
N GLN A 95 -17.67 10.19 19.98
CA GLN A 95 -18.79 11.14 20.05
C GLN A 95 -18.45 12.52 20.65
N CYS A 96 -17.21 12.80 21.10
CA CYS A 96 -16.88 14.01 21.87
C CYS A 96 -16.12 15.10 21.09
N ILE A 97 -15.89 14.92 19.78
CA ILE A 97 -15.13 15.85 18.92
C ILE A 97 -16.07 16.89 18.28
N THR A 98 -16.88 17.58 19.07
CA THR A 98 -17.70 18.70 18.58
C THR A 98 -17.33 20.04 19.19
N CYS A 99 -16.33 20.10 20.08
CA CYS A 99 -15.93 21.32 20.77
C CYS A 99 -14.49 21.73 20.41
N GLU A 100 -14.32 22.85 19.71
CA GLU A 100 -13.03 23.39 19.23
C GLU A 100 -12.00 23.59 20.37
N LEU A 101 -12.48 23.95 21.57
CA LEU A 101 -11.66 24.14 22.79
C LEU A 101 -10.94 22.87 23.27
N LYS A 102 -11.52 21.67 23.06
CA LYS A 102 -10.86 20.40 23.40
C LYS A 102 -9.75 20.07 22.41
N GLY A 103 -9.86 20.52 21.16
CA GLY A 103 -8.89 20.28 20.10
C GLY A 103 -7.54 20.95 20.34
N GLU A 104 -7.51 22.19 20.82
CA GLU A 104 -6.27 22.93 21.08
C GLU A 104 -5.47 22.36 22.26
N GLN A 105 -6.14 21.93 23.32
CA GLN A 105 -5.48 21.29 24.47
C GLN A 105 -4.82 19.96 24.07
N LEU A 106 -5.52 19.16 23.26
CA LEU A 106 -4.99 17.90 22.72
C LEU A 106 -3.78 18.10 21.81
N LYS A 107 -3.73 19.21 21.06
CA LYS A 107 -2.57 19.56 20.22
C LYS A 107 -1.31 19.76 21.05
N LYS A 108 -1.41 20.24 22.31
CA LYS A 108 -0.26 20.40 23.21
C LYS A 108 0.44 19.08 23.54
N SER A 109 -0.28 17.96 23.49
CA SER A 109 0.26 16.62 23.74
C SER A 109 0.56 15.83 22.46
N ASN A 110 0.45 16.43 21.26
CA ASN A 110 0.57 15.68 20.00
C ASN A 110 1.91 14.97 19.82
N GLU A 111 3.01 15.57 20.25
CA GLU A 111 4.34 14.95 20.18
C GLU A 111 4.36 13.63 20.96
N SER A 112 4.02 13.68 22.26
CA SER A 112 3.91 12.50 23.11
C SER A 112 2.88 11.49 22.60
N ARG A 113 1.73 11.96 22.07
CA ARG A 113 0.69 11.09 21.49
C ARG A 113 1.19 10.35 20.25
N LEU A 114 1.92 11.03 19.37
CA LEU A 114 2.55 10.41 18.20
C LEU A 114 3.64 9.43 18.62
N GLU A 115 4.47 9.76 19.62
CA GLU A 115 5.45 8.81 20.17
C GLU A 115 4.81 7.56 20.76
N ILE A 116 3.74 7.72 21.55
CA ILE A 116 2.96 6.62 22.11
C ILE A 116 2.40 5.75 20.99
N LEU A 117 1.76 6.36 19.99
CA LEU A 117 1.22 5.64 18.84
C LEU A 117 2.32 4.90 18.08
N ARG A 118 3.47 5.55 17.87
CA ARG A 118 4.62 4.91 17.22
C ARG A 118 5.09 3.68 17.99
N HIS A 119 5.30 3.81 19.29
CA HIS A 119 5.72 2.71 20.13
C HIS A 119 4.67 1.58 20.16
N LEU A 120 3.38 1.93 20.23
CA LEU A 120 2.29 0.96 20.22
C LEU A 120 2.30 0.12 18.94
N LEU A 121 2.35 0.78 17.78
CA LEU A 121 2.31 0.12 16.48
C LEU A 121 3.60 -0.70 16.22
N SER A 122 4.79 -0.17 16.55
CA SER A 122 6.04 -0.90 16.32
C SER A 122 6.28 -2.05 17.28
N THR A 123 5.93 -1.88 18.56
CA THR A 123 6.23 -2.90 19.60
C THR A 123 5.20 -4.02 19.60
N TYR A 124 3.93 -3.71 19.34
CA TYR A 124 2.84 -4.67 19.53
C TYR A 124 2.18 -5.12 18.23
N MET A 125 2.29 -4.36 17.14
CA MET A 125 1.63 -4.69 15.87
C MET A 125 2.61 -5.05 14.74
N ASP A 126 3.91 -5.15 15.03
CA ASP A 126 4.98 -5.44 14.06
C ASP A 126 4.98 -4.48 12.86
N ILE A 127 4.54 -3.24 13.08
CA ILE A 127 4.50 -2.18 12.06
C ILE A 127 5.82 -1.42 12.11
N GLU A 128 6.59 -1.47 11.02
CA GLU A 128 7.76 -0.62 10.88
C GLU A 128 7.33 0.84 10.70
N ILE A 129 7.89 1.73 11.52
CA ILE A 129 7.55 3.16 11.48
C ILE A 129 8.80 3.95 11.21
N ASP A 130 8.84 4.51 10.02
CA ASP A 130 9.90 5.39 9.58
C ASP A 130 9.72 6.77 10.22
N SER A 131 10.60 7.12 11.15
CA SER A 131 10.64 8.45 11.80
C SER A 131 11.25 9.52 10.90
N GLU A 132 11.93 9.14 9.82
CA GLU A 132 12.62 10.02 8.88
C GLU A 132 11.78 10.33 7.62
N ALA A 133 10.51 9.90 7.55
CA ALA A 133 9.60 10.20 6.44
C ALA A 133 9.31 11.70 6.20
N LYS A 134 9.96 12.60 6.96
CA LYS A 134 9.99 14.02 6.66
C LYS A 134 10.90 14.23 5.43
N GLU A 135 10.30 14.67 4.33
CA GLU A 135 10.99 15.33 3.20
C GLU A 135 11.62 14.44 2.11
N ARG A 136 11.17 13.19 1.91
CA ARG A 136 11.68 12.34 0.82
C ARG A 136 10.63 11.98 -0.24
N SER A 137 10.03 12.98 -0.87
CA SER A 137 9.41 12.77 -2.20
C SER A 137 10.28 13.43 -3.24
N GLN A 138 11.51 12.95 -3.41
CA GLN A 138 12.30 13.30 -4.59
C GLN A 138 11.75 12.49 -5.75
N MET A 139 11.15 13.20 -6.70
CA MET A 139 10.70 12.60 -7.94
C MET A 139 11.72 12.86 -9.03
N ASN A 140 12.15 11.79 -9.69
CA ASN A 140 13.03 11.88 -10.84
C ASN A 140 12.25 11.46 -12.09
N LEU A 141 12.65 12.03 -13.22
CA LEU A 141 12.39 11.47 -14.55
C LEU A 141 13.67 10.76 -15.03
N PRO A 142 13.88 9.47 -14.68
CA PRO A 142 14.91 8.66 -15.31
C PRO A 142 14.75 8.72 -16.82
N ASP A 143 15.85 8.89 -17.52
CA ASP A 143 15.79 9.07 -18.97
C ASP A 143 16.77 8.16 -19.67
N TYR A 144 16.25 7.41 -20.64
CA TYR A 144 17.04 6.70 -21.64
C TYR A 144 17.27 7.57 -22.88
N THR A 145 16.36 8.52 -23.15
CA THR A 145 16.33 9.38 -24.34
C THR A 145 16.04 10.83 -23.96
N PRO A 146 17.09 11.66 -23.72
CA PRO A 146 16.97 13.09 -23.41
C PRO A 146 15.94 13.86 -24.26
N ALA A 147 15.83 13.50 -25.55
CA ALA A 147 14.88 14.09 -26.47
C ALA A 147 13.39 13.82 -26.10
N LEU A 148 13.06 12.60 -25.66
CA LEU A 148 11.69 12.23 -25.30
C LEU A 148 11.22 13.00 -24.07
N LYS A 149 12.06 13.09 -23.05
CA LYS A 149 11.78 13.87 -21.84
C LYS A 149 11.65 15.35 -22.14
N GLN A 150 12.53 15.90 -22.98
CA GLN A 150 12.44 17.31 -23.36
C GLN A 150 11.10 17.59 -24.06
N LYS A 151 10.73 16.77 -25.05
CA LYS A 151 9.44 16.84 -25.75
C LYS A 151 8.27 16.78 -24.75
N PHE A 152 8.27 15.79 -23.85
CA PHE A 152 7.23 15.63 -22.84
C PHE A 152 7.10 16.87 -21.95
N VAL A 153 8.21 17.41 -21.45
CA VAL A 153 8.18 18.62 -20.59
C VAL A 153 7.66 19.83 -21.36
N GLU A 154 8.04 20.00 -22.63
CA GLU A 154 7.54 21.09 -23.47
C GLU A 154 6.03 20.98 -23.74
N GLU A 155 5.53 19.77 -23.98
CA GLU A 155 4.08 19.52 -24.14
C GLU A 155 3.31 19.80 -22.84
N MET A 156 3.79 19.27 -21.70
CA MET A 156 3.14 19.49 -20.42
C MET A 156 3.14 20.97 -20.00
N LYS A 157 4.18 21.73 -20.36
CA LYS A 157 4.22 23.19 -20.14
C LYS A 157 3.16 23.94 -20.95
N LYS A 158 2.84 23.50 -22.17
CA LYS A 158 1.79 24.11 -22.99
C LYS A 158 0.40 23.91 -22.39
N GLU A 159 0.20 22.77 -21.71
CA GLU A 159 -1.08 22.45 -21.05
C GLU A 159 -1.20 23.04 -19.64
N SER A 160 -0.07 23.40 -19.03
CA SER A 160 -0.02 23.98 -17.71
C SER A 160 -0.58 25.39 -17.68
N LYS A 161 -1.31 25.72 -16.62
CA LYS A 161 -1.71 27.11 -16.30
C LYS A 161 -0.88 27.58 -15.12
N ASP A 162 -0.23 28.74 -15.25
CA ASP A 162 0.66 29.30 -14.22
C ASP A 162 1.77 28.32 -13.78
N GLY A 163 2.26 27.48 -14.71
CA GLY A 163 3.28 26.46 -14.43
C GLY A 163 2.77 25.22 -13.68
N LEU A 164 1.45 25.12 -13.48
CA LEU A 164 0.79 23.98 -12.85
C LEU A 164 -0.01 23.17 -13.87
N LEU A 165 0.37 21.91 -14.02
CA LEU A 165 -0.41 20.91 -14.74
C LEU A 165 -1.43 20.29 -13.79
N VAL A 166 -2.70 20.63 -13.97
CA VAL A 166 -3.78 20.07 -13.18
C VAL A 166 -4.20 18.72 -13.77
N ARG A 167 -3.98 17.66 -13.00
CA ARG A 167 -4.50 16.30 -13.21
C ARG A 167 -5.66 16.06 -12.26
N HIS A 168 -6.23 14.85 -12.27
CA HIS A 168 -7.42 14.45 -11.48
C HIS A 168 -7.59 15.19 -10.14
N SER A 169 -6.86 14.77 -9.09
CA SER A 169 -6.88 15.39 -7.77
C SER A 169 -5.52 15.96 -7.38
N LEU A 170 -4.67 16.22 -8.38
CA LEU A 170 -3.25 16.49 -8.21
C LEU A 170 -2.79 17.60 -9.14
N SER A 171 -2.14 18.62 -8.59
CA SER A 171 -1.44 19.67 -9.34
C SER A 171 0.04 19.31 -9.43
N ILE A 172 0.58 19.33 -10.65
CA ILE A 172 1.95 18.92 -10.96
C ILE A 172 2.76 20.13 -11.42
N SER A 173 4.02 20.24 -10.99
CA SER A 173 4.97 21.25 -11.49
C SER A 173 6.31 20.61 -11.81
N PHE A 174 7.06 21.19 -12.75
CA PHE A 174 8.33 20.63 -13.25
C PHE A 174 9.50 21.56 -12.93
N HIS A 175 10.56 21.02 -12.30
CA HIS A 175 11.68 21.81 -11.77
C HIS A 175 13.04 21.24 -12.20
N ASN A 176 14.01 22.10 -12.55
CA ASN A 176 15.35 21.69 -12.98
C ASN A 176 16.36 21.49 -11.84
N LYS A 177 16.07 21.93 -10.62
CA LYS A 177 16.90 21.72 -9.41
C LYS A 177 16.00 21.73 -8.18
N GLU A 178 16.54 21.34 -7.02
CA GLU A 178 15.95 21.56 -5.68
C GLU A 178 15.86 23.07 -5.32
N ALA A 179 15.46 23.93 -6.25
CA ALA A 179 15.18 25.32 -5.97
C ALA A 179 13.89 25.36 -5.14
N GLN A 180 14.05 25.36 -3.81
CA GLN A 180 13.03 25.56 -2.77
C GLN A 180 11.60 25.25 -3.25
N SER A 181 11.42 24.00 -3.69
CA SER A 181 10.16 23.52 -4.23
C SER A 181 9.13 23.56 -3.12
N SER A 182 7.93 24.03 -3.42
CA SER A 182 6.77 23.87 -2.54
C SER A 182 6.70 22.43 -2.02
N ILE A 183 6.41 22.32 -0.72
CA ILE A 183 6.42 21.03 -0.01
C ILE A 183 5.40 20.09 -0.69
N PRO A 184 5.81 18.88 -1.10
CA PRO A 184 4.90 17.90 -1.68
C PRO A 184 3.73 17.62 -0.73
N SER A 185 2.52 17.52 -1.27
CA SER A 185 1.29 17.34 -0.50
C SER A 185 0.37 16.32 -1.15
N ARG A 186 -0.80 16.07 -0.55
CA ARG A 186 -1.80 15.17 -1.15
C ARG A 186 -2.35 15.66 -2.49
N SER A 187 -2.31 16.97 -2.72
CA SER A 187 -2.86 17.63 -3.90
C SER A 187 -1.80 18.35 -4.75
N PHE A 188 -0.53 18.28 -4.36
CA PHE A 188 0.56 18.94 -5.07
C PHE A 188 1.78 18.04 -5.19
N LEU A 189 2.30 17.90 -6.42
CA LEU A 189 3.43 17.05 -6.76
C LEU A 189 4.48 17.86 -7.56
N PRO A 190 5.63 18.18 -6.96
CA PRO A 190 6.78 18.72 -7.68
C PRO A 190 7.60 17.59 -8.31
N ILE A 191 7.83 17.67 -9.62
CA ILE A 191 8.64 16.75 -10.42
C ILE A 191 10.02 17.36 -10.63
N LEU A 192 11.08 16.69 -10.18
CA LEU A 192 12.44 17.09 -10.49
C LEU A 192 12.87 16.47 -11.82
N LEU A 193 13.23 17.33 -12.77
CA LEU A 193 13.74 16.93 -14.07
C LEU A 193 15.18 16.44 -13.98
N THR A 194 15.94 16.82 -12.97
CA THR A 194 17.29 16.30 -12.74
C THR A 194 17.42 15.91 -11.27
N GLY A 195 17.85 14.69 -11.03
CA GLY A 195 18.06 14.17 -9.68
C GLY A 195 18.31 12.67 -9.72
N TYR A 196 18.83 12.16 -8.60
CA TYR A 196 19.01 10.74 -8.36
C TYR A 196 18.27 10.38 -7.07
N THR A 197 17.74 9.17 -7.01
CA THR A 197 17.12 8.59 -5.82
C THR A 197 17.93 7.37 -5.47
N LYS A 198 18.12 7.11 -4.17
CA LYS A 198 18.81 5.91 -3.69
C LYS A 198 17.87 4.71 -3.65
N GLU A 199 16.57 4.97 -3.70
CA GLU A 199 15.48 4.05 -3.49
C GLU A 199 15.08 3.32 -4.79
N PHE A 200 15.52 3.82 -5.95
CA PHE A 200 15.28 3.20 -7.25
C PHE A 200 16.49 3.35 -8.19
N SER A 201 17.13 2.23 -8.51
CA SER A 201 18.27 2.16 -9.41
C SER A 201 17.85 2.25 -10.89
N THR A 202 17.98 3.43 -11.48
CA THR A 202 17.71 3.63 -12.90
C THR A 202 18.59 2.75 -13.80
N VAL A 203 19.82 2.46 -13.37
CA VAL A 203 20.74 1.56 -14.07
C VAL A 203 20.15 0.14 -14.16
N LYS A 204 19.81 -0.48 -13.03
CA LYS A 204 19.22 -1.83 -13.01
C LYS A 204 17.92 -1.89 -13.81
N TYR A 205 17.09 -0.85 -13.70
CA TYR A 205 15.83 -0.77 -14.44
C TYR A 205 16.06 -0.77 -15.95
N PHE A 206 16.93 0.10 -16.46
CA PHE A 206 17.16 0.21 -17.91
C PHE A 206 18.06 -0.88 -18.49
N GLU A 207 18.90 -1.54 -17.68
CA GLU A 207 19.64 -2.75 -18.09
C GLU A 207 18.69 -3.94 -18.32
N GLU A 208 17.60 -4.04 -17.56
CA GLU A 208 16.60 -5.10 -17.69
C GLU A 208 15.49 -4.76 -18.72
N LEU A 209 15.26 -3.46 -18.99
CA LEU A 209 14.17 -3.00 -19.86
C LEU A 209 14.53 -3.12 -21.35
N ASN A 210 13.74 -3.93 -22.06
CA ASN A 210 13.90 -4.23 -23.49
C ASN A 210 12.76 -3.68 -24.37
N THR A 211 11.82 -2.96 -23.79
CA THR A 211 10.67 -2.38 -24.49
C THR A 211 11.08 -1.37 -25.55
N SER A 212 10.26 -1.20 -26.57
CA SER A 212 10.40 -0.15 -27.57
C SER A 212 9.83 1.19 -27.10
N PHE A 213 8.72 1.18 -26.35
CA PHE A 213 8.09 2.42 -25.86
C PHE A 213 7.57 2.34 -24.41
N ILE A 214 7.07 1.19 -23.95
CA ILE A 214 6.49 1.08 -22.60
C ILE A 214 7.56 1.27 -21.52
N GLY A 215 7.35 2.22 -20.61
CA GLY A 215 8.26 2.48 -19.50
C GLY A 215 9.60 3.12 -19.91
N ARG A 216 9.71 3.65 -21.13
CA ARG A 216 10.89 4.41 -21.59
C ARG A 216 10.95 5.81 -20.99
N LEU A 217 9.77 6.41 -20.74
CA LEU A 217 9.62 7.61 -19.95
C LEU A 217 9.02 7.24 -18.59
N VAL A 218 9.75 7.49 -17.51
CA VAL A 218 9.34 7.10 -16.16
C VAL A 218 9.23 8.31 -15.27
N VAL A 219 8.17 8.36 -14.49
CA VAL A 219 7.93 9.30 -13.41
C VAL A 219 8.03 8.52 -12.11
N PHE A 220 9.12 8.68 -11.37
CA PHE A 220 9.35 7.90 -10.14
C PHE A 220 8.97 8.70 -8.88
N CYS A 221 8.23 8.10 -7.95
CA CYS A 221 7.96 8.62 -6.61
C CYS A 221 8.39 7.63 -5.54
N GLU A 222 8.99 8.11 -4.46
CA GLU A 222 9.08 7.28 -3.25
C GLU A 222 7.69 7.08 -2.61
N VAL A 223 6.97 8.19 -2.38
CA VAL A 223 5.64 8.22 -1.77
C VAL A 223 4.66 9.03 -2.60
N LEU A 224 3.50 8.46 -2.91
CA LEU A 224 2.40 9.14 -3.62
C LEU A 224 1.03 8.80 -2.99
N SER A 225 -0.02 9.57 -3.23
CA SER A 225 -1.38 9.14 -2.85
C SER A 225 -1.83 7.94 -3.69
N SER A 226 -1.78 8.10 -5.02
CA SER A 226 -2.00 7.08 -6.04
C SER A 226 -1.30 7.49 -7.34
N THR A 227 -0.67 6.54 -8.04
CA THR A 227 -0.06 6.71 -9.37
C THR A 227 -1.11 7.00 -10.43
N MET A 228 -2.35 6.53 -10.23
CA MET A 228 -3.46 6.85 -11.12
C MET A 228 -3.78 8.35 -11.13
N ASN A 229 -3.57 9.07 -10.03
CA ASN A 229 -3.79 10.53 -9.98
C ASN A 229 -2.85 11.32 -10.91
N VAL A 230 -1.73 10.72 -11.34
CA VAL A 230 -0.79 11.34 -12.29
C VAL A 230 -1.25 11.09 -13.73
N VAL A 231 -1.57 9.83 -14.07
CA VAL A 231 -1.97 9.47 -15.44
C VAL A 231 -3.40 9.92 -15.77
N LEU A 232 -4.30 10.02 -14.80
CA LEU A 232 -5.67 10.50 -15.03
C LEU A 232 -5.72 12.03 -15.21
N GLY A 233 -6.32 12.48 -16.31
CA GLY A 233 -6.55 13.88 -16.60
C GLY A 233 -7.17 14.08 -17.98
N LYS A 234 -7.56 15.33 -18.28
CA LYS A 234 -8.25 15.65 -19.55
C LYS A 234 -7.36 15.37 -20.75
N SER A 235 -6.13 15.85 -20.70
CA SER A 235 -5.14 15.63 -21.75
C SER A 235 -4.40 14.30 -21.56
N PRO A 236 -4.17 13.53 -22.63
CA PRO A 236 -3.27 12.39 -22.57
C PRO A 236 -1.82 12.85 -22.34
N LEU A 237 -1.05 12.01 -21.66
CA LEU A 237 0.40 12.09 -21.53
C LEU A 237 1.05 11.39 -22.73
N GLU A 238 2.38 11.19 -22.69
CA GLU A 238 3.09 10.43 -23.73
C GLU A 238 2.69 8.94 -23.69
N ASP A 239 2.56 8.32 -24.86
CA ASP A 239 2.21 6.89 -24.96
C ASP A 239 3.31 6.01 -24.36
N GLY A 240 2.94 5.05 -23.52
CA GLY A 240 3.89 4.19 -22.82
C GLY A 240 4.50 4.81 -21.57
N ILE A 241 4.11 6.03 -21.16
CA ILE A 241 4.63 6.62 -19.92
C ILE A 241 4.29 5.73 -18.70
N ALA A 242 5.27 5.56 -17.82
CA ALA A 242 5.12 4.85 -16.57
C ALA A 242 5.25 5.79 -15.37
N VAL A 243 4.40 5.62 -14.37
CA VAL A 243 4.50 6.30 -13.07
C VAL A 243 4.73 5.23 -12.03
N ILE A 244 5.90 5.19 -11.39
CA ILE A 244 6.28 4.15 -10.41
C ILE A 244 6.31 4.77 -9.02
N ALA A 245 5.62 4.14 -8.06
CA ALA A 245 5.68 4.50 -6.66
C ALA A 245 6.12 3.31 -5.79
N ILE A 246 7.04 3.54 -4.85
CA ILE A 246 7.41 2.51 -3.85
C ILE A 246 6.30 2.37 -2.80
N ARG A 247 5.73 3.49 -2.36
CA ARG A 247 4.67 3.52 -1.34
C ARG A 247 3.51 4.39 -1.84
N GLN A 248 2.29 3.88 -1.74
CA GLN A 248 1.08 4.69 -1.88
C GLN A 248 0.38 4.86 -0.53
N ARG A 249 -0.26 6.01 -0.32
CA ARG A 249 -1.06 6.27 0.88
C ARG A 249 -2.47 5.72 0.78
N GLU A 250 -3.00 5.66 -0.44
CA GLU A 250 -4.35 5.15 -0.73
C GLU A 250 -4.29 3.77 -1.42
N GLY A 251 -3.14 3.39 -1.98
CA GLY A 251 -2.80 2.02 -2.37
C GLY A 251 -2.03 1.30 -1.27
N ARG A 252 -2.47 0.11 -0.85
CA ARG A 252 -1.87 -0.60 0.29
C ARG A 252 -0.62 -1.38 -0.13
N GLY A 253 0.57 -0.86 0.20
CA GLY A 253 1.79 -1.66 0.45
C GLY A 253 2.37 -2.55 -0.67
N CYS A 254 2.11 -2.24 -1.94
CA CYS A 254 2.60 -3.02 -3.10
C CYS A 254 3.58 -2.21 -3.97
N THR A 255 4.38 -2.87 -4.82
CA THR A 255 4.92 -2.22 -6.03
C THR A 255 3.74 -1.66 -6.80
N MET A 256 3.63 -0.35 -6.91
CA MET A 256 2.47 0.26 -7.53
C MET A 256 2.95 1.16 -8.65
N PHE A 257 2.62 0.77 -9.88
CA PHE A 257 2.88 1.59 -11.04
C PHE A 257 1.59 1.86 -11.80
N SER A 258 1.58 2.96 -12.54
CA SER A 258 0.58 3.21 -13.56
C SER A 258 1.23 3.32 -14.93
N LEU A 259 0.50 2.87 -15.95
CA LEU A 259 0.86 3.05 -17.35
C LEU A 259 -0.25 3.83 -18.05
N GLN A 260 0.11 4.72 -18.97
CA GLN A 260 -0.83 5.23 -19.95
C GLN A 260 -0.45 4.69 -21.32
N LEU A 261 -1.37 3.94 -21.92
CA LEU A 261 -1.18 3.30 -23.21
C LEU A 261 -2.25 3.79 -24.16
N HIS A 262 -1.87 4.01 -25.40
CA HIS A 262 -2.82 4.45 -26.40
C HIS A 262 -2.96 3.46 -27.55
N PHE A 263 -4.21 3.36 -28.03
CA PHE A 263 -4.55 2.45 -29.12
C PHE A 263 -5.41 3.18 -30.14
N SER A 264 -5.30 2.84 -31.42
CA SER A 264 -6.35 3.21 -32.37
C SER A 264 -7.66 2.57 -31.91
N ALA A 265 -8.77 3.32 -31.93
CA ALA A 265 -10.08 2.75 -31.63
C ALA A 265 -10.44 1.61 -32.59
N SER A 266 -9.93 1.62 -33.83
CA SER A 266 -10.13 0.55 -34.80
C SER A 266 -9.19 -0.64 -34.66
N SER A 267 -8.20 -0.58 -33.76
CA SER A 267 -7.26 -1.69 -33.54
C SER A 267 -7.90 -2.83 -32.76
N ASN A 268 -7.31 -4.03 -32.80
CA ASN A 268 -7.78 -5.17 -32.03
C ASN A 268 -7.88 -4.82 -30.54
N MET A 269 -6.87 -4.15 -29.97
CA MET A 269 -6.93 -3.69 -28.57
C MET A 269 -8.03 -2.65 -28.36
N GLY A 270 -8.16 -1.69 -29.28
CA GLY A 270 -9.18 -0.63 -29.20
C GLY A 270 -10.62 -1.16 -29.20
N GLN A 271 -10.85 -2.29 -29.85
CA GLN A 271 -12.14 -2.98 -29.91
C GLN A 271 -12.37 -3.96 -28.75
N CYS A 272 -11.33 -4.29 -27.96
CA CYS A 272 -11.36 -5.33 -26.93
C CYS A 272 -10.72 -4.87 -25.60
N LEU A 273 -10.98 -3.64 -25.19
CA LEU A 273 -10.36 -3.03 -23.99
C LEU A 273 -10.46 -3.84 -22.69
N PRO A 274 -11.53 -4.59 -22.39
CA PRO A 274 -11.57 -5.43 -21.20
C PRO A 274 -10.44 -6.47 -21.12
N PHE A 275 -9.85 -6.88 -22.26
CA PHE A 275 -8.70 -7.79 -22.26
C PHE A 275 -7.42 -7.17 -21.75
N LEU A 276 -7.31 -5.84 -21.74
CA LEU A 276 -6.08 -5.15 -21.33
C LEU A 276 -5.72 -5.44 -19.86
N GLN A 277 -6.72 -5.57 -18.98
CA GLN A 277 -6.47 -5.96 -17.59
C GLN A 277 -5.93 -7.40 -17.50
N HIS A 278 -6.41 -8.31 -18.35
CA HIS A 278 -5.98 -9.71 -18.38
C HIS A 278 -4.55 -9.84 -18.92
N LEU A 279 -4.22 -9.10 -19.99
CA LEU A 279 -2.86 -9.03 -20.53
C LEU A 279 -1.88 -8.51 -19.49
N MET A 280 -2.27 -7.46 -18.77
CA MET A 280 -1.40 -6.88 -17.75
C MET A 280 -1.23 -7.81 -16.55
N SER A 281 -2.30 -8.49 -16.08
CA SER A 281 -2.16 -9.49 -15.02
C SER A 281 -1.27 -10.67 -15.47
N LEU A 282 -1.42 -11.14 -16.71
CA LEU A 282 -0.56 -12.17 -17.29
C LEU A 282 0.90 -11.71 -17.39
N ALA A 283 1.14 -10.47 -17.84
CA ALA A 283 2.46 -9.86 -17.88
C ALA A 283 3.12 -9.82 -16.49
N MET A 284 2.34 -9.52 -15.44
CA MET A 284 2.84 -9.47 -14.08
C MET A 284 3.26 -10.84 -13.54
N VAL A 285 2.53 -11.90 -13.86
CA VAL A 285 2.86 -13.27 -13.44
C VAL A 285 4.03 -13.85 -14.23
N THR A 286 4.04 -13.64 -15.54
CA THR A 286 5.10 -14.13 -16.45
C THR A 286 6.40 -13.37 -16.30
N ALA A 287 6.37 -12.11 -15.84
CA ALA A 287 7.57 -11.34 -15.50
C ALA A 287 8.42 -12.04 -14.44
N VAL A 288 7.78 -12.74 -13.49
CA VAL A 288 8.44 -13.54 -12.46
C VAL A 288 8.69 -14.97 -12.96
N THR A 289 7.63 -15.68 -13.36
CA THR A 289 7.73 -17.12 -13.69
C THR A 289 8.50 -17.41 -14.97
N GLY A 290 8.66 -16.42 -15.85
CA GLY A 290 9.50 -16.50 -17.05
C GLY A 290 11.00 -16.33 -16.78
N ILE A 291 11.42 -16.07 -15.54
CA ILE A 291 12.85 -16.07 -15.18
C ILE A 291 13.33 -17.54 -15.09
N PRO A 292 14.48 -17.90 -15.70
CA PRO A 292 15.02 -19.25 -15.59
C PRO A 292 15.12 -19.71 -14.13
N GLY A 293 14.44 -20.82 -13.81
CA GLY A 293 14.37 -21.39 -12.46
C GLY A 293 13.20 -20.91 -11.59
N TYR A 294 12.40 -19.93 -12.03
CA TYR A 294 11.27 -19.35 -11.25
C TYR A 294 9.90 -19.86 -11.70
N LYS A 295 9.85 -20.78 -12.67
CA LYS A 295 8.60 -21.32 -13.24
C LYS A 295 7.66 -21.87 -12.17
N ASP A 296 8.23 -22.47 -11.12
CA ASP A 296 7.48 -23.13 -10.05
C ASP A 296 7.15 -22.20 -8.86
N ILE A 297 7.47 -20.90 -8.94
CA ILE A 297 6.95 -19.91 -8.00
C ILE A 297 5.42 -19.86 -8.17
N PRO A 298 4.62 -20.06 -7.11
CA PRO A 298 3.21 -20.40 -7.22
C PRO A 298 2.33 -19.16 -7.43
N LEU A 299 2.54 -18.44 -8.53
CA LEU A 299 1.70 -17.30 -8.92
C LEU A 299 0.50 -17.78 -9.73
N ARG A 300 -0.68 -17.24 -9.41
CA ARG A 300 -1.97 -17.57 -10.04
C ARG A 300 -2.78 -16.32 -10.34
N LEU A 301 -3.66 -16.44 -11.33
CA LEU A 301 -4.58 -15.41 -11.80
C LEU A 301 -5.99 -15.75 -11.36
N LYS A 302 -6.56 -14.91 -10.50
CA LYS A 302 -7.97 -14.98 -10.12
C LYS A 302 -8.72 -13.91 -10.91
N TRP A 303 -9.62 -14.36 -11.78
CA TRP A 303 -10.47 -13.47 -12.56
C TRP A 303 -11.25 -12.48 -11.67
N PRO A 304 -11.41 -11.22 -12.10
CA PRO A 304 -10.98 -10.68 -13.40
C PRO A 304 -9.54 -10.18 -13.47
N ASN A 305 -8.92 -9.84 -12.35
CA ASN A 305 -7.76 -8.95 -12.35
C ASN A 305 -6.82 -9.14 -11.17
N ASP A 306 -7.01 -10.19 -10.37
CA ASP A 306 -6.25 -10.40 -9.14
C ASP A 306 -5.11 -11.41 -9.32
N ILE A 307 -4.00 -11.14 -8.65
CA ILE A 307 -2.82 -12.00 -8.63
C ILE A 307 -2.70 -12.61 -7.24
N TYR A 308 -2.58 -13.93 -7.20
CA TYR A 308 -2.54 -14.73 -5.99
C TYR A 308 -1.20 -15.47 -5.89
N LEU A 309 -0.72 -15.62 -4.65
CA LEU A 309 0.23 -16.66 -4.28
C LEU A 309 -0.55 -17.89 -3.83
N ASN A 310 -0.12 -19.05 -4.34
CA ASN A 310 -0.84 -20.31 -4.23
C ASN A 310 -2.29 -20.09 -4.70
N SER A 311 -3.26 -20.43 -3.84
CA SER A 311 -4.69 -20.31 -4.16
C SER A 311 -5.48 -19.41 -3.20
N ASN A 312 -4.84 -18.85 -2.18
CA ASN A 312 -5.54 -18.21 -1.06
C ASN A 312 -5.07 -16.79 -0.74
N THR A 313 -3.87 -16.38 -1.18
CA THR A 313 -3.27 -15.12 -0.75
C THR A 313 -3.19 -14.15 -1.91
N LYS A 314 -4.08 -13.15 -1.91
CA LYS A 314 -4.00 -12.04 -2.89
C LYS A 314 -2.75 -11.21 -2.61
N ILE A 315 -1.93 -11.05 -3.63
CA ILE A 315 -0.72 -10.22 -3.56
C ILE A 315 -0.70 -9.10 -4.58
N GLY A 316 -1.64 -9.06 -5.52
CA GLY A 316 -1.66 -8.01 -6.52
C GLY A 316 -2.99 -7.88 -7.24
N GLY A 317 -3.08 -6.85 -8.06
CA GLY A 317 -4.22 -6.61 -8.93
C GLY A 317 -3.98 -5.53 -9.96
N VAL A 318 -4.87 -5.48 -10.95
CA VAL A 318 -4.85 -4.51 -12.04
C VAL A 318 -6.19 -3.78 -12.11
N ILE A 319 -6.16 -2.48 -12.32
CA ILE A 319 -7.34 -1.65 -12.61
C ILE A 319 -7.07 -0.95 -13.94
N VAL A 320 -8.09 -0.87 -14.80
CA VAL A 320 -8.00 -0.17 -16.08
C VAL A 320 -9.12 0.85 -16.17
N GLU A 321 -8.78 2.09 -16.50
CA GLU A 321 -9.70 3.16 -16.83
C GLU A 321 -9.36 3.70 -18.22
N ALA A 322 -10.30 3.63 -19.15
CA ALA A 322 -10.08 4.04 -20.52
C ALA A 322 -11.06 5.13 -20.96
N SER A 323 -10.59 6.02 -21.83
CA SER A 323 -11.43 7.02 -22.51
C SER A 323 -11.14 7.01 -24.01
N ILE A 324 -12.09 7.49 -24.81
CA ILE A 324 -11.92 7.62 -26.27
C ILE A 324 -11.88 9.11 -26.60
N GLN A 325 -10.81 9.54 -27.27
CA GLN A 325 -10.60 10.92 -27.70
C GLN A 325 -10.08 10.94 -29.15
N GLY A 326 -10.80 11.58 -30.06
CA GLY A 326 -10.36 11.76 -31.45
C GLY A 326 -10.04 10.45 -32.21
N GLY A 327 -10.79 9.37 -31.96
CA GLY A 327 -10.54 8.06 -32.58
C GLY A 327 -9.39 7.26 -31.95
N ARG A 328 -8.78 7.76 -30.87
CA ARG A 328 -7.77 7.05 -30.07
C ARG A 328 -8.39 6.64 -28.73
N VAL A 329 -8.10 5.42 -28.29
CA VAL A 329 -8.32 5.00 -26.92
C VAL A 329 -7.12 5.41 -26.09
N ILE A 330 -7.38 6.05 -24.95
CA ILE A 330 -6.41 6.38 -23.91
C ILE A 330 -6.71 5.48 -22.71
N ALA A 331 -5.88 4.46 -22.49
CA ALA A 331 -6.04 3.49 -21.40
C ALA A 331 -5.05 3.79 -20.27
N ASN A 332 -5.58 4.03 -19.07
CA ASN A 332 -4.83 4.23 -17.84
C ASN A 332 -4.90 2.94 -17.03
N LEU A 333 -3.76 2.30 -16.82
CA LEU A 333 -3.66 1.07 -16.04
C LEU A 333 -3.05 1.41 -14.68
N GLY A 334 -3.68 0.98 -13.60
CA GLY A 334 -3.11 0.98 -12.25
C GLY A 334 -2.81 -0.44 -11.83
N CYS A 335 -1.54 -0.74 -11.57
CA CYS A 335 -1.09 -2.10 -11.27
C CYS A 335 -0.39 -2.12 -9.92
N GLY A 336 -0.76 -3.09 -9.08
CA GLY A 336 -0.17 -3.30 -7.76
C GLY A 336 0.28 -4.75 -7.60
N ILE A 337 1.53 -4.99 -7.16
CA ILE A 337 1.98 -6.32 -6.73
C ILE A 337 2.95 -6.26 -5.56
N ASN A 338 2.66 -7.04 -4.52
CA ASN A 338 3.47 -7.09 -3.31
C ASN A 338 4.77 -7.86 -3.56
N LEU A 339 5.88 -7.12 -3.63
CA LEU A 339 7.19 -7.68 -3.93
C LEU A 339 7.94 -8.12 -2.68
N SER A 340 8.05 -7.24 -1.67
CA SER A 340 8.95 -7.45 -0.52
C SER A 340 8.29 -7.28 0.85
N ASN A 341 7.01 -6.91 0.93
CA ASN A 341 6.35 -6.72 2.23
C ASN A 341 5.63 -7.99 2.68
N THR A 342 6.17 -8.73 3.65
CA THR A 342 5.61 -10.01 4.09
C THR A 342 4.34 -9.88 4.94
N ASN A 343 4.02 -8.69 5.43
CA ASN A 343 2.88 -8.45 6.32
C ASN A 343 1.85 -7.51 5.69
N PRO A 344 0.53 -7.71 5.90
CA PRO A 344 -0.07 -8.78 6.71
C PRO A 344 -0.32 -10.08 5.93
N THR A 345 -0.02 -10.14 4.64
CA THR A 345 -0.33 -11.29 3.77
C THR A 345 0.92 -12.10 3.41
N SER A 346 1.52 -11.81 2.26
CA SER A 346 2.77 -12.38 1.76
C SER A 346 3.21 -11.58 0.53
N CYS A 347 4.38 -11.91 -0.03
CA CYS A 347 4.97 -11.21 -1.17
C CYS A 347 5.80 -12.16 -2.05
N ILE A 348 6.17 -11.71 -3.26
CA ILE A 348 6.97 -12.52 -4.20
C ILE A 348 8.29 -12.97 -3.58
N ASN A 349 9.01 -12.08 -2.90
CA ASN A 349 10.31 -12.43 -2.31
C ASN A 349 10.18 -13.39 -1.13
N ALA A 350 9.04 -13.41 -0.42
CA ALA A 350 8.75 -14.48 0.55
C ALA A 350 8.57 -15.83 -0.14
N ALA A 351 7.78 -15.88 -1.22
CA ALA A 351 7.59 -17.11 -2.00
C ALA A 351 8.90 -17.65 -2.58
N ILE A 352 9.81 -16.77 -3.03
CA ILE A 352 11.15 -17.14 -3.49
C ILE A 352 11.97 -17.77 -2.34
N ARG A 353 11.97 -17.15 -1.16
CA ARG A 353 12.67 -17.69 0.03
C ARG A 353 12.12 -19.05 0.44
N GLU A 354 10.80 -19.19 0.49
CA GLU A 354 10.12 -20.44 0.82
C GLU A 354 10.45 -21.55 -0.20
N TYR A 355 10.42 -21.22 -1.50
CA TYR A 355 10.80 -22.13 -2.57
C TYR A 355 12.27 -22.58 -2.44
N ASN A 356 13.19 -21.65 -2.21
CA ASN A 356 14.61 -21.95 -1.98
C ASN A 356 14.80 -22.88 -0.77
N ALA A 357 14.07 -22.65 0.32
CA ALA A 357 14.12 -23.50 1.50
C ALA A 357 13.60 -24.92 1.24
N ALA A 358 12.51 -25.06 0.49
CA ALA A 358 11.89 -26.35 0.18
C ALA A 358 12.69 -27.18 -0.84
N THR A 359 13.26 -26.53 -1.85
CA THR A 359 13.91 -27.21 -3.00
C THR A 359 15.44 -27.19 -2.94
N LYS A 360 16.03 -26.48 -1.97
CA LYS A 360 17.47 -26.16 -1.92
C LYS A 360 17.97 -25.37 -3.14
N ALA A 361 17.07 -24.71 -3.87
CA ALA A 361 17.42 -23.78 -4.92
C ALA A 361 18.11 -22.52 -4.36
N LYS A 362 18.72 -21.73 -5.25
CA LYS A 362 19.40 -20.48 -4.93
C LYS A 362 18.91 -19.34 -5.84
N LEU A 363 17.59 -19.22 -5.95
CA LEU A 363 16.96 -18.13 -6.69
C LEU A 363 17.22 -16.80 -5.99
N ALA A 364 17.59 -15.77 -6.74
CA ALA A 364 17.78 -14.43 -6.20
C ALA A 364 16.42 -13.76 -5.91
N GLU A 365 16.37 -12.93 -4.87
CA GLU A 365 15.22 -12.06 -4.66
C GLU A 365 15.18 -10.95 -5.74
N LEU A 366 13.98 -10.53 -6.10
CA LEU A 366 13.77 -9.51 -7.12
C LEU A 366 13.76 -8.12 -6.48
N THR A 367 14.32 -7.15 -7.19
CA THR A 367 14.22 -5.73 -6.83
C THR A 367 13.06 -5.07 -7.59
N TYR A 368 12.59 -3.91 -7.11
CA TYR A 368 11.48 -3.18 -7.73
C TYR A 368 11.77 -2.81 -9.18
N GLU A 369 13.02 -2.41 -9.45
CA GLU A 369 13.53 -2.04 -10.77
C GLU A 369 13.43 -3.19 -11.76
N VAL A 370 13.98 -4.35 -11.38
CA VAL A 370 13.98 -5.56 -12.20
C VAL A 370 12.55 -6.03 -12.43
N LEU A 371 11.72 -6.06 -11.38
CA LEU A 371 10.33 -6.49 -11.52
C LEU A 371 9.55 -5.56 -12.47
N CYS A 372 9.59 -4.23 -12.28
CA CYS A 372 8.89 -3.29 -13.15
C CYS A 372 9.35 -3.42 -14.61
N ALA A 373 10.67 -3.47 -14.86
CA ALA A 373 11.21 -3.61 -16.20
C ALA A 373 10.74 -4.90 -16.89
N ARG A 374 10.77 -6.03 -16.17
CA ARG A 374 10.27 -7.31 -16.69
C ARG A 374 8.77 -7.30 -16.96
N ILE A 375 7.98 -6.67 -16.09
CA ILE A 375 6.54 -6.50 -16.32
C ILE A 375 6.29 -5.71 -17.60
N PHE A 376 7.03 -4.62 -17.83
CA PHE A 376 6.87 -3.81 -19.03
C PHE A 376 7.30 -4.56 -20.30
N ASN A 377 8.37 -5.36 -20.23
CA ASN A 377 8.78 -6.25 -21.32
C ASN A 377 7.66 -7.23 -21.69
N GLN A 378 7.07 -7.90 -20.69
CA GLN A 378 5.97 -8.84 -20.92
C GLN A 378 4.70 -8.13 -21.40
N ALA A 379 4.39 -6.95 -20.87
CA ALA A 379 3.23 -6.17 -21.27
C ALA A 379 3.32 -5.78 -22.75
N GLU A 380 4.46 -5.24 -23.19
CA GLU A 380 4.65 -4.87 -24.60
C GLU A 380 4.58 -6.11 -25.52
N TYR A 381 5.17 -7.23 -25.09
CA TYR A 381 5.09 -8.51 -25.80
C TYR A 381 3.65 -8.99 -26.00
N PHE A 382 2.85 -9.05 -24.93
CA PHE A 382 1.47 -9.53 -25.00
C PHE A 382 0.54 -8.57 -25.73
N ILE A 383 0.72 -7.26 -25.55
CA ILE A 383 -0.05 -6.25 -26.29
C ILE A 383 0.22 -6.35 -27.78
N LYS A 384 1.49 -6.50 -28.18
CA LYS A 384 1.87 -6.67 -29.59
C LYS A 384 1.21 -7.92 -30.19
N ARG A 385 1.32 -9.08 -29.54
CA ARG A 385 0.68 -10.32 -30.00
C ARG A 385 -0.84 -10.20 -30.07
N PHE A 386 -1.48 -9.55 -29.09
CA PHE A 386 -2.92 -9.30 -29.14
C PHE A 386 -3.30 -8.40 -30.32
N GLN A 387 -2.50 -7.37 -30.61
CA GLN A 387 -2.73 -6.51 -31.76
C GLN A 387 -2.59 -7.26 -33.10
N GLU A 388 -1.67 -8.22 -33.18
CA GLU A 388 -1.41 -9.01 -34.39
C GLU A 388 -2.41 -10.16 -34.59
N ASN A 389 -2.72 -10.90 -33.52
CA ASN A 389 -3.40 -12.20 -33.60
C ASN A 389 -4.76 -12.25 -32.87
N GLY A 390 -5.15 -11.19 -32.17
CA GLY A 390 -6.38 -11.14 -31.39
C GLY A 390 -6.33 -11.92 -30.06
N ALA A 391 -7.50 -12.21 -29.49
CA ALA A 391 -7.61 -12.71 -28.12
C ALA A 391 -7.28 -14.20 -27.94
N ASP A 392 -7.52 -15.03 -28.95
CA ASP A 392 -7.48 -16.51 -28.82
C ASP A 392 -6.11 -17.04 -28.39
N GLU A 393 -5.03 -16.37 -28.81
CA GLU A 393 -3.67 -16.77 -28.48
C GLU A 393 -3.35 -16.53 -27.00
N ILE A 394 -3.80 -15.39 -26.47
CA ILE A 394 -3.55 -14.96 -25.09
C ILE A 394 -4.36 -15.78 -24.09
N ILE A 395 -5.60 -16.13 -24.45
CA ILE A 395 -6.50 -16.88 -23.58
C ILE A 395 -5.85 -18.20 -23.15
N LYS A 396 -5.14 -18.89 -24.05
CA LYS A 396 -4.44 -20.14 -23.74
C LYS A 396 -3.35 -19.94 -22.68
N GLU A 397 -2.55 -18.88 -22.81
CA GLU A 397 -1.50 -18.57 -21.84
C GLU A 397 -2.05 -18.09 -20.50
N TYR A 398 -3.14 -17.32 -20.52
CA TYR A 398 -3.84 -16.89 -19.32
C TYR A 398 -4.35 -18.11 -18.51
N TYR A 399 -4.88 -19.13 -19.21
CA TYR A 399 -5.38 -20.34 -18.56
C TYR A 399 -4.31 -21.19 -17.88
N ASN A 400 -3.03 -21.09 -18.29
CA ASN A 400 -1.94 -21.79 -17.60
C ASN A 400 -1.75 -21.31 -16.14
N TYR A 401 -2.24 -20.12 -15.81
CA TYR A 401 -2.15 -19.54 -14.48
C TYR A 401 -3.52 -19.39 -13.81
N TRP A 402 -4.59 -19.87 -14.44
CA TRP A 402 -5.97 -19.68 -13.98
C TRP A 402 -6.24 -20.38 -12.66
N LEU A 403 -6.72 -19.61 -11.68
CA LEU A 403 -6.97 -20.12 -10.34
C LEU A 403 -8.22 -21.01 -10.27
N HIS A 404 -9.25 -20.74 -11.08
CA HIS A 404 -10.56 -21.40 -10.94
C HIS A 404 -10.66 -22.73 -11.70
N GLY A 405 -9.53 -23.38 -11.97
CA GLY A 405 -9.53 -24.77 -12.45
C GLY A 405 -9.99 -25.70 -11.33
N TYR A 406 -10.72 -26.76 -11.67
CA TYR A 406 -11.08 -27.79 -10.70
C TYR A 406 -9.80 -28.49 -10.21
N GLU A 407 -9.50 -28.42 -8.91
CA GLU A 407 -8.67 -29.41 -8.22
C GLU A 407 -9.38 -30.76 -8.17
#